data_AF-A0A3S0E3S7-F1
#
_entry.id   AF-A0A3S0E3S7-F1
#
_cell.length_a   1.000
_cell.length_b   1.000
_cell.length_c   1.000
_cell.angle_alpha   90.00
_cell.angle_beta   90.00
_cell.angle_gamma   90.00
#
_symmetry.space_group_name_H-M   'P 1'
#
loop_
_entity.id
_entity.type
_entity.pdbx_description
1 polymer ?
#
loop_
_entity_poly.entity_id
_entity_poly.type
_entity_poly.pdbx_seq_one_letter_code
_entity_poly.pdbx_strand_id
1 'polypeptide(L)'
;MAVPNITTFAQAGAVFNDATRQLEGGLWQNTVEEGGQGFGSAKAVAADLQALQTGLQAQINAGQFTGDTLAKVQGIVASLGEEAEAAAASVSGGGAFGSVAAAETALRNIHLGIIDTVKGDATLAAMATADGGNGFQSVPPAFAAGVTAANAPHENLAQIGAIFDDAANLMLGGINSSNVAAIKADIAAAGSGLKHLMAAHPDEFGGLTGIHADTVVRQLALEAKFIDQVGTNPNAGRASNDNMLDIIDIVQGDTNLANMANQGGVAGFTAFPDKLNPTPKYLDNDAQTAFWASFIAQSNSLGSAAQAVVGSGDKAAINTLIGQLRTFEKNSANFDQSQGGIFEARFDNELAKGSSTLGAEVAAMIKGLKTGNAALVAAAADEMHANAADVGGNNIAANGATYKTDGMTVAEVLGTAVAQSGGGLAAAAPVPAPAAPESAAPPHAAPAGSPDDGGTHAMAHVDMHHGHGHFAHLWG
;
A
#
# COMPACT_ATOMS: atom_id res chain seq x y z
N MET A 1 -1.24 -19.99 8.84
CA MET A 1 -2.65 -19.61 9.08
C MET A 1 -3.50 -20.87 9.10
N ALA A 2 -4.65 -20.86 9.79
CA ALA A 2 -5.62 -21.95 9.71
C ALA A 2 -6.28 -21.93 8.32
N VAL A 3 -6.51 -23.10 7.72
CA VAL A 3 -7.23 -23.19 6.44
C VAL A 3 -8.66 -22.66 6.66
N PRO A 4 -9.13 -21.67 5.88
CA PRO A 4 -10.48 -21.13 6.06
C PRO A 4 -11.52 -22.23 5.86
N ASN A 5 -12.50 -22.30 6.76
CA ASN A 5 -13.61 -23.24 6.65
C ASN A 5 -14.65 -22.69 5.66
N ILE A 6 -14.51 -23.05 4.39
CA ILE A 6 -15.34 -22.56 3.29
C ILE A 6 -16.58 -23.46 3.15
N THR A 7 -17.73 -22.97 3.63
CA THR A 7 -19.01 -23.72 3.64
C THR A 7 -20.06 -23.17 2.69
N THR A 8 -19.89 -21.93 2.22
CA THR A 8 -20.79 -21.27 1.25
C THR A 8 -20.02 -20.73 0.05
N PHE A 9 -20.73 -20.46 -1.05
CA PHE A 9 -20.13 -19.86 -2.25
C PHE A 9 -19.69 -18.41 -2.01
N ALA A 10 -20.37 -17.67 -1.14
CA ALA A 10 -19.96 -16.32 -0.72
C ALA A 10 -18.62 -16.34 0.06
N GLN A 11 -18.43 -17.30 0.97
CA GLN A 11 -17.15 -17.48 1.68
C GLN A 11 -16.03 -17.87 0.73
N ALA A 12 -16.32 -18.74 -0.25
CA ALA A 12 -15.40 -19.07 -1.34
C ALA A 12 -14.97 -17.80 -2.09
N GLY A 13 -15.93 -16.95 -2.47
CA GLY A 13 -15.62 -15.70 -3.14
C GLY A 13 -14.86 -14.68 -2.28
N ALA A 14 -15.00 -14.70 -0.95
CA ALA A 14 -14.20 -13.86 -0.07
C ALA A 14 -12.73 -14.30 -0.01
N VAL A 15 -12.46 -15.62 -0.02
CA VAL A 15 -11.10 -16.15 -0.14
C VAL A 15 -10.52 -15.84 -1.53
N PHE A 16 -11.34 -15.90 -2.58
CA PHE A 16 -10.90 -15.49 -3.93
C PHE A 16 -10.52 -14.00 -3.99
N ASN A 17 -11.28 -13.12 -3.33
CA ASN A 17 -10.93 -11.69 -3.23
C ASN A 17 -9.59 -11.48 -2.51
N ASP A 18 -9.30 -12.25 -1.46
CA ASP A 18 -8.01 -12.18 -0.75
C ASP A 18 -6.82 -12.54 -1.67
N ALA A 19 -7.00 -13.58 -2.51
CA ALA A 19 -6.03 -13.91 -3.55
C ALA A 19 -5.92 -12.80 -4.60
N THR A 20 -7.05 -12.19 -4.98
CA THR A 20 -7.10 -11.09 -5.95
C THR A 20 -6.28 -9.89 -5.47
N ARG A 21 -6.44 -9.49 -4.21
CA ARG A 21 -5.68 -8.39 -3.58
C ARG A 21 -4.18 -8.62 -3.62
N GLN A 22 -3.75 -9.87 -3.46
CA GLN A 22 -2.33 -10.25 -3.45
C GLN A 22 -1.73 -10.39 -4.86
N LEU A 23 -2.55 -10.40 -5.92
CA LEU A 23 -2.11 -10.46 -7.32
C LEU A 23 -1.83 -9.08 -7.93
N GLU A 24 -2.24 -8.02 -7.26
CA GLU A 24 -2.01 -6.64 -7.69
C GLU A 24 -0.52 -6.33 -7.76
N GLY A 25 -0.10 -5.57 -8.77
CA GLY A 25 1.32 -5.34 -9.01
C GLY A 25 2.11 -6.61 -9.35
N GLY A 26 1.48 -7.79 -9.35
CA GLY A 26 2.07 -9.09 -9.63
C GLY A 26 2.64 -9.82 -8.40
N LEU A 27 2.90 -11.12 -8.60
CA LEU A 27 3.42 -11.97 -7.53
C LEU A 27 4.90 -11.72 -7.28
N TRP A 28 5.29 -11.78 -6.01
CA TRP A 28 6.67 -11.64 -5.58
C TRP A 28 7.03 -12.68 -4.52
N GLN A 29 8.33 -12.94 -4.38
CA GLN A 29 8.88 -13.81 -3.35
C GLN A 29 10.29 -13.38 -2.97
N ASN A 30 10.63 -13.48 -1.69
CA ASN A 30 11.94 -13.18 -1.15
C ASN A 30 12.52 -14.37 -0.36
N THR A 31 13.83 -14.33 -0.12
CA THR A 31 14.53 -15.29 0.74
C THR A 31 14.61 -14.82 2.19
N VAL A 32 14.39 -13.52 2.43
CA VAL A 32 14.31 -12.90 3.75
C VAL A 32 12.84 -12.61 4.06
N GLU A 33 12.45 -12.82 5.31
CA GLU A 33 11.10 -12.53 5.79
C GLU A 33 10.88 -11.01 5.93
N GLU A 34 9.69 -10.55 5.57
CA GLU A 34 9.25 -9.18 5.68
C GLU A 34 8.74 -8.87 7.09
N GLY A 35 9.64 -8.75 8.07
CA GLY A 35 9.26 -8.29 9.43
C GLY A 35 8.08 -9.06 10.05
N GLY A 36 7.98 -10.38 9.83
CA GLY A 36 6.87 -11.20 10.34
C GLY A 36 5.62 -11.27 9.45
N GLN A 37 5.64 -10.67 8.25
CA GLN A 37 4.56 -10.72 7.25
C GLN A 37 4.73 -11.89 6.25
N GLY A 38 5.86 -12.60 6.31
CA GLY A 38 6.15 -13.76 5.47
C GLY A 38 7.18 -13.48 4.37
N PHE A 39 7.22 -14.35 3.36
CA PHE A 39 8.27 -14.37 2.33
C PHE A 39 7.78 -13.94 0.93
N GLY A 40 6.56 -13.41 0.82
CA GLY A 40 5.97 -13.08 -0.49
C GLY A 40 4.52 -13.51 -0.65
N SER A 41 3.87 -12.92 -1.65
CA SER A 41 2.46 -13.16 -1.98
C SER A 41 2.22 -14.50 -2.69
N ALA A 42 3.19 -15.01 -3.46
CA ALA A 42 2.97 -16.19 -4.32
C ALA A 42 2.50 -17.44 -3.57
N LYS A 43 3.07 -17.70 -2.38
CA LYS A 43 2.67 -18.86 -1.55
C LYS A 43 1.31 -18.67 -0.89
N ALA A 44 0.99 -17.46 -0.46
CA ALA A 44 -0.28 -17.16 0.16
C ALA A 44 -1.41 -17.26 -0.86
N VAL A 45 -1.24 -16.68 -2.05
CA VAL A 45 -2.15 -16.84 -3.20
C VAL A 45 -2.35 -18.31 -3.56
N ALA A 46 -1.27 -19.10 -3.70
CA ALA A 46 -1.40 -20.53 -3.99
C ALA A 46 -2.17 -21.29 -2.88
N ALA A 47 -2.00 -20.90 -1.62
CA ALA A 47 -2.73 -21.50 -0.50
C ALA A 47 -4.22 -21.13 -0.52
N ASP A 48 -4.55 -19.87 -0.82
CA ASP A 48 -5.94 -19.40 -0.93
C ASP A 48 -6.66 -20.09 -2.07
N LEU A 49 -6.02 -20.20 -3.24
CA LEU A 49 -6.57 -20.91 -4.41
C LEU A 49 -6.79 -22.40 -4.13
N GLN A 50 -5.87 -23.06 -3.41
CA GLN A 50 -6.03 -24.47 -3.00
C GLN A 50 -7.14 -24.66 -1.95
N ALA A 51 -7.25 -23.75 -0.99
CA ALA A 51 -8.31 -23.76 0.01
C ALA A 51 -9.68 -23.59 -0.67
N LEU A 52 -9.77 -22.64 -1.60
CA LEU A 52 -10.95 -22.38 -2.43
C LEU A 52 -11.34 -23.60 -3.27
N GLN A 53 -10.37 -24.22 -3.95
CA GLN A 53 -10.59 -25.45 -4.73
C GLN A 53 -11.17 -26.56 -3.86
N THR A 54 -10.57 -26.79 -2.69
CA THR A 54 -11.01 -27.81 -1.72
C THR A 54 -12.42 -27.51 -1.20
N GLY A 55 -12.70 -26.26 -0.85
CA GLY A 55 -13.99 -25.80 -0.36
C GLY A 55 -15.11 -25.97 -1.38
N LEU A 56 -14.89 -25.53 -2.63
CA LEU A 56 -15.86 -25.70 -3.70
C LEU A 56 -16.09 -27.17 -4.05
N GLN A 57 -15.04 -28.00 -4.03
CA GLN A 57 -15.19 -29.44 -4.24
C GLN A 57 -16.03 -30.10 -3.14
N ALA A 58 -15.89 -29.66 -1.89
CA ALA A 58 -16.75 -30.13 -0.79
C ALA A 58 -18.21 -29.72 -0.98
N GLN A 59 -18.47 -28.49 -1.43
CA GLN A 59 -19.82 -28.00 -1.74
C GLN A 59 -20.47 -28.77 -2.91
N ILE A 60 -19.69 -29.09 -3.96
CA ILE A 60 -20.13 -29.99 -5.04
C ILE A 60 -20.53 -31.36 -4.50
N ASN A 61 -19.67 -31.97 -3.67
CA ASN A 61 -19.91 -33.30 -3.09
C ASN A 61 -21.13 -33.31 -2.15
N ALA A 62 -21.43 -32.18 -1.51
CA ALA A 62 -22.62 -31.98 -0.68
C ALA A 62 -23.90 -31.72 -1.50
N GLY A 63 -23.81 -31.63 -2.84
CA GLY A 63 -24.95 -31.41 -3.71
C GLY A 63 -25.50 -29.98 -3.68
N GLN A 64 -24.68 -28.99 -3.33
CA GLN A 64 -25.11 -27.59 -3.25
C GLN A 64 -25.37 -26.93 -4.61
N PHE A 65 -24.89 -27.54 -5.70
CA PHE A 65 -25.07 -27.05 -7.07
C PHE A 65 -25.76 -28.11 -7.93
N THR A 66 -26.56 -27.67 -8.89
CA THR A 66 -27.25 -28.55 -9.85
C THR A 66 -27.25 -27.93 -11.25
N GLY A 67 -27.51 -28.76 -12.27
CA GLY A 67 -27.66 -28.30 -13.66
C GLY A 67 -26.47 -27.50 -14.19
N ASP A 68 -26.75 -26.41 -14.88
CA ASP A 68 -25.73 -25.54 -15.48
C ASP A 68 -24.83 -24.88 -14.43
N THR A 69 -25.36 -24.54 -13.26
CA THR A 69 -24.57 -23.99 -12.15
C THR A 69 -23.52 -24.99 -11.68
N LEU A 70 -23.86 -26.28 -11.57
CA LEU A 70 -22.90 -27.33 -11.23
C LEU A 70 -21.77 -27.42 -12.26
N ALA A 71 -22.10 -27.41 -13.55
CA ALA A 71 -21.10 -27.46 -14.62
C ALA A 71 -20.15 -26.26 -14.56
N LYS A 72 -20.66 -25.06 -14.28
CA LYS A 72 -19.84 -23.84 -14.13
C LYS A 72 -18.92 -23.91 -12.91
N VAL A 73 -19.42 -24.35 -11.75
CA VAL A 73 -18.58 -24.48 -10.54
C VAL A 73 -17.52 -25.56 -10.72
N GLN A 74 -17.81 -26.66 -11.40
CA GLN A 74 -16.81 -27.66 -11.79
C GLN A 74 -15.73 -27.07 -12.69
N GLY A 75 -16.10 -26.20 -13.64
CA GLY A 75 -15.16 -25.42 -14.45
C GLY A 75 -14.27 -24.52 -13.60
N ILE A 76 -14.86 -23.77 -12.66
CA ILE A 76 -14.11 -22.91 -11.72
C ILE A 76 -13.12 -23.75 -10.90
N VAL A 77 -13.51 -24.90 -10.36
CA VAL A 77 -12.62 -25.80 -9.60
C VAL A 77 -11.42 -26.27 -10.43
N ALA A 78 -11.61 -26.57 -11.71
CA ALA A 78 -10.52 -26.91 -12.62
C ALA A 78 -9.61 -25.70 -12.86
N SER A 79 -10.19 -24.54 -13.17
CA SER A 79 -9.46 -23.28 -13.36
C SER A 79 -8.62 -22.89 -12.14
N LEU A 80 -9.13 -23.05 -10.92
CA LEU A 80 -8.37 -22.78 -9.69
C LEU A 80 -7.12 -23.66 -9.53
N GLY A 81 -7.17 -24.91 -10.03
CA GLY A 81 -6.01 -25.78 -10.07
C GLY A 81 -4.93 -25.26 -11.01
N GLU A 82 -5.34 -24.90 -12.23
CA GLU A 82 -4.45 -24.31 -13.24
C GLU A 82 -3.89 -22.95 -12.79
N GLU A 83 -4.71 -22.15 -12.11
CA GLU A 83 -4.32 -20.84 -11.56
C GLU A 83 -3.25 -20.99 -10.47
N ALA A 84 -3.43 -21.95 -9.55
CA ALA A 84 -2.46 -22.23 -8.49
C ALA A 84 -1.12 -22.72 -9.06
N GLU A 85 -1.14 -23.51 -10.13
CA GLU A 85 0.08 -23.92 -10.86
C GLU A 85 0.76 -22.72 -11.53
N ALA A 86 -0.02 -21.85 -12.18
CA ALA A 86 0.49 -20.63 -12.80
C ALA A 86 1.11 -19.67 -11.78
N ALA A 87 0.48 -19.50 -10.61
CA ALA A 87 1.00 -18.70 -9.50
C ALA A 87 2.31 -19.26 -8.94
N ALA A 88 2.43 -20.58 -8.79
CA ALA A 88 3.69 -21.19 -8.38
C ALA A 88 4.79 -21.05 -9.45
N ALA A 89 4.41 -21.14 -10.72
CA ALA A 89 5.34 -21.04 -11.84
C ALA A 89 5.88 -19.61 -12.04
N SER A 90 5.07 -18.57 -11.78
CA SER A 90 5.45 -17.17 -12.01
C SER A 90 6.70 -16.72 -11.23
N VAL A 91 6.95 -17.32 -10.07
CA VAL A 91 8.11 -17.01 -9.20
C VAL A 91 9.25 -18.05 -9.28
N SER A 92 9.08 -19.13 -10.06
CA SER A 92 9.99 -20.28 -10.09
C SER A 92 11.29 -20.05 -10.89
N GLY A 93 11.38 -18.98 -11.70
CA GLY A 93 12.50 -18.64 -12.59
C GLY A 93 13.74 -18.01 -11.94
N GLY A 94 13.90 -18.12 -10.62
CA GLY A 94 14.97 -17.44 -9.87
C GLY A 94 14.52 -16.18 -9.10
N GLY A 95 13.20 -15.99 -8.92
CA GLY A 95 12.64 -14.99 -8.02
C GLY A 95 12.63 -13.54 -8.52
N ALA A 96 13.06 -13.27 -9.75
CA ALA A 96 12.90 -11.94 -10.33
C ALA A 96 11.45 -11.74 -10.80
N PHE A 97 10.82 -10.68 -10.30
CA PHE A 97 9.55 -10.17 -10.79
C PHE A 97 9.51 -10.08 -12.32
N GLY A 98 8.47 -10.60 -12.99
CA GLY A 98 8.36 -10.58 -14.46
C GLY A 98 9.17 -11.62 -15.23
N SER A 99 9.76 -12.61 -14.54
CA SER A 99 10.68 -13.57 -15.17
C SER A 99 10.00 -14.70 -15.94
N VAL A 100 8.70 -14.94 -15.75
CA VAL A 100 7.97 -16.07 -16.37
C VAL A 100 6.67 -15.61 -17.04
N ALA A 101 6.82 -14.81 -18.09
CA ALA A 101 5.72 -14.16 -18.83
C ALA A 101 4.53 -15.07 -19.17
N ALA A 102 4.79 -16.32 -19.56
CA ALA A 102 3.72 -17.27 -19.91
C ALA A 102 2.88 -17.68 -18.69
N ALA A 103 3.51 -17.87 -17.53
CA ALA A 103 2.81 -18.21 -16.29
C ALA A 103 2.00 -17.02 -15.78
N GLU A 104 2.55 -15.82 -15.82
CA GLU A 104 1.85 -14.58 -15.43
C GLU A 104 0.65 -14.29 -16.35
N THR A 105 0.81 -14.49 -17.65
CA THR A 105 -0.29 -14.37 -18.62
C THR A 105 -1.38 -15.40 -18.38
N ALA A 106 -1.01 -16.65 -18.09
CA ALA A 106 -1.96 -17.70 -17.76
C ALA A 106 -2.72 -17.38 -16.46
N LEU A 107 -1.98 -17.00 -15.41
CA LEU A 107 -2.51 -16.59 -14.11
C LEU A 107 -3.57 -15.50 -14.28
N ARG A 108 -3.22 -14.41 -14.98
CA ARG A 108 -4.17 -13.31 -15.27
C ARG A 108 -5.41 -13.79 -16.00
N ASN A 109 -5.24 -14.53 -17.09
CA ASN A 109 -6.37 -14.95 -17.94
C ASN A 109 -7.31 -15.90 -17.22
N ILE A 110 -6.78 -16.84 -16.42
CA ILE A 110 -7.57 -17.77 -15.63
C ILE A 110 -8.34 -17.01 -14.54
N HIS A 111 -7.65 -16.12 -13.82
CA HIS A 111 -8.25 -15.33 -12.75
C HIS A 111 -9.44 -14.48 -13.25
N LEU A 112 -9.24 -13.74 -14.35
CA LEU A 112 -10.31 -12.95 -14.99
C LEU A 112 -11.44 -13.86 -15.52
N GLY A 113 -11.10 -15.02 -16.08
CA GLY A 113 -12.10 -15.99 -16.56
C GLY A 113 -13.01 -16.54 -15.46
N ILE A 114 -12.49 -16.71 -14.24
CA ILE A 114 -13.30 -17.09 -13.07
C ILE A 114 -14.25 -15.97 -12.69
N ILE A 115 -13.77 -14.71 -12.61
CA ILE A 115 -14.60 -13.54 -12.34
C ILE A 115 -15.73 -13.43 -13.38
N ASP A 116 -15.39 -13.53 -14.67
CA ASP A 116 -16.35 -13.45 -15.78
C ASP A 116 -17.38 -14.58 -15.72
N THR A 117 -16.98 -15.80 -15.35
CA THR A 117 -17.90 -16.94 -15.19
C THR A 117 -18.91 -16.69 -14.07
N VAL A 118 -18.47 -16.15 -12.93
CA VAL A 118 -19.33 -15.86 -11.79
C VAL A 118 -20.25 -14.68 -12.08
N LYS A 119 -19.71 -13.57 -12.59
CA LYS A 119 -20.49 -12.34 -12.87
C LYS A 119 -21.43 -12.50 -14.07
N GLY A 120 -21.05 -13.32 -15.05
CA GLY A 120 -21.87 -13.62 -16.22
C GLY A 120 -23.04 -14.57 -15.95
N ASP A 121 -23.10 -15.19 -14.77
CA ASP A 121 -24.20 -16.08 -14.36
C ASP A 121 -24.99 -15.49 -13.19
N ALA A 122 -26.28 -15.21 -13.41
CA ALA A 122 -27.12 -14.59 -12.38
C ALA A 122 -27.27 -15.43 -11.10
N THR A 123 -27.20 -16.76 -11.20
CA THR A 123 -27.28 -17.65 -10.03
C THR A 123 -25.99 -17.58 -9.22
N LEU A 124 -24.84 -17.72 -9.87
CA LEU A 124 -23.53 -17.62 -9.21
C LEU A 124 -23.30 -16.23 -8.63
N ALA A 125 -23.65 -15.17 -9.37
CA ALA A 125 -23.59 -13.80 -8.87
C ALA A 125 -24.44 -13.62 -7.60
N ALA A 126 -25.67 -14.14 -7.57
CA ALA A 126 -26.52 -14.08 -6.38
C ALA A 126 -25.95 -14.89 -5.20
N MET A 127 -25.36 -16.07 -5.48
CA MET A 127 -24.71 -16.90 -4.48
C MET A 127 -23.43 -16.25 -3.92
N ALA A 128 -22.69 -15.51 -4.74
CA ALA A 128 -21.46 -14.81 -4.33
C ALA A 128 -21.74 -13.65 -3.36
N THR A 129 -22.95 -13.09 -3.43
CA THR A 129 -23.42 -12.02 -2.54
C THR A 129 -24.38 -12.51 -1.44
N ALA A 130 -24.57 -13.82 -1.32
CA ALA A 130 -25.42 -14.39 -0.28
C ALA A 130 -24.86 -14.09 1.12
N ASP A 131 -25.73 -14.12 2.14
CA ASP A 131 -25.37 -13.92 3.55
C ASP A 131 -24.67 -12.58 3.85
N GLY A 132 -24.89 -11.56 3.01
CA GLY A 132 -24.22 -10.26 3.12
C GLY A 132 -22.76 -10.27 2.67
N GLY A 133 -22.30 -11.35 2.04
CA GLY A 133 -20.98 -11.43 1.44
C GLY A 133 -20.87 -10.58 0.16
N ASN A 134 -19.64 -10.40 -0.29
CA ASN A 134 -19.32 -9.75 -1.56
C ASN A 134 -18.14 -10.48 -2.21
N GLY A 135 -18.35 -11.72 -2.62
CA GLY A 135 -17.32 -12.58 -3.18
C GLY A 135 -17.10 -12.39 -4.68
N PHE A 136 -15.93 -12.80 -5.18
CA PHE A 136 -15.56 -12.72 -6.60
C PHE A 136 -15.76 -11.31 -7.16
N GLN A 137 -15.27 -10.30 -6.45
CA GLN A 137 -15.40 -8.91 -6.86
C GLN A 137 -14.64 -8.65 -8.16
N SER A 138 -15.10 -7.63 -8.90
CA SER A 138 -14.40 -7.19 -10.10
C SER A 138 -13.07 -6.52 -9.71
N VAL A 139 -12.10 -6.63 -10.60
CA VAL A 139 -10.84 -5.89 -10.55
C VAL A 139 -10.99 -4.57 -11.32
N PRO A 140 -10.03 -3.62 -11.22
CA PRO A 140 -10.04 -2.42 -12.04
C PRO A 140 -10.23 -2.76 -13.53
N PRO A 141 -11.07 -2.02 -14.27
CA PRO A 141 -11.40 -2.37 -15.65
C PRO A 141 -10.22 -2.16 -16.61
N ALA A 142 -10.02 -3.11 -17.53
CA ALA A 142 -9.17 -2.90 -18.69
C ALA A 142 -9.86 -1.99 -19.72
N PHE A 143 -9.06 -1.38 -20.58
CA PHE A 143 -9.55 -0.69 -21.76
C PHE A 143 -10.29 -1.61 -22.72
N ALA A 144 -11.31 -1.02 -23.37
CA ALA A 144 -11.96 -1.65 -24.49
C ALA A 144 -10.96 -1.87 -25.65
N ALA A 145 -11.18 -2.92 -26.44
CA ALA A 145 -10.31 -3.25 -27.56
C ALA A 145 -10.10 -2.04 -28.50
N GLY A 146 -8.83 -1.70 -28.75
CA GLY A 146 -8.43 -0.57 -29.60
C GLY A 146 -8.27 0.77 -28.88
N VAL A 147 -8.62 0.84 -27.59
CA VAL A 147 -8.25 1.96 -26.71
C VAL A 147 -6.88 1.69 -26.10
N THR A 148 -6.11 2.75 -25.92
CA THR A 148 -4.74 2.80 -25.40
C THR A 148 -4.57 4.13 -24.65
N ALA A 149 -3.54 4.28 -23.80
CA ALA A 149 -3.16 5.59 -23.25
C ALA A 149 -3.13 6.74 -24.28
N ALA A 150 -2.70 6.46 -25.53
CA ALA A 150 -2.53 7.49 -26.55
C ALA A 150 -3.86 8.07 -27.08
N ASN A 151 -4.96 7.34 -26.98
CA ASN A 151 -6.27 7.75 -27.50
C ASN A 151 -7.40 7.71 -26.46
N ALA A 152 -7.10 7.28 -25.23
CA ALA A 152 -8.02 7.35 -24.11
C ALA A 152 -8.32 8.82 -23.75
N PRO A 153 -9.58 9.15 -23.43
CA PRO A 153 -9.91 10.44 -22.83
C PRO A 153 -9.13 10.68 -21.53
N HIS A 154 -8.78 11.94 -21.23
CA HIS A 154 -8.07 12.33 -20.01
C HIS A 154 -8.33 13.79 -19.62
N GLU A 155 -9.54 14.29 -19.89
CA GLU A 155 -9.94 15.68 -19.63
C GLU A 155 -10.26 15.94 -18.16
N ASN A 156 -10.56 14.89 -17.39
CA ASN A 156 -10.88 14.97 -15.96
C ASN A 156 -10.28 13.79 -15.17
N LEU A 157 -10.36 13.84 -13.85
CA LEU A 157 -9.73 12.84 -12.98
C LEU A 157 -10.30 11.43 -13.17
N ALA A 158 -11.61 11.28 -13.39
CA ALA A 158 -12.23 9.98 -13.65
C ALA A 158 -11.65 9.31 -14.90
N GLN A 159 -11.44 10.07 -15.97
CA GLN A 159 -10.84 9.57 -17.22
C GLN A 159 -9.35 9.26 -17.07
N ILE A 160 -8.61 10.09 -16.33
CA ILE A 160 -7.21 9.82 -15.94
C ILE A 160 -7.14 8.52 -15.11
N GLY A 161 -8.06 8.35 -14.17
CA GLY A 161 -8.18 7.15 -13.35
C GLY A 161 -8.55 5.91 -14.17
N ALA A 162 -9.31 6.04 -15.26
CA ALA A 162 -9.55 4.92 -16.17
C ALA A 162 -8.29 4.48 -16.93
N ILE A 163 -7.34 5.39 -17.19
CA ILE A 163 -6.00 5.04 -17.71
C ILE A 163 -5.21 4.27 -16.64
N PHE A 164 -5.25 4.73 -15.38
CA PHE A 164 -4.63 4.03 -14.28
C PHE A 164 -5.24 2.62 -14.06
N ASP A 165 -6.56 2.49 -14.16
CA ASP A 165 -7.27 1.22 -14.01
C ASP A 165 -6.86 0.20 -15.08
N ASP A 166 -6.60 0.64 -16.32
CA ASP A 166 -6.05 -0.23 -17.37
C ASP A 166 -4.66 -0.75 -16.99
N ALA A 167 -3.78 0.12 -16.47
CA ALA A 167 -2.47 -0.28 -15.97
C ALA A 167 -2.59 -1.32 -14.85
N ALA A 168 -3.42 -1.04 -13.84
CA ALA A 168 -3.69 -1.93 -12.72
C ALA A 168 -4.23 -3.30 -13.20
N ASN A 169 -5.13 -3.30 -14.19
CA ASN A 169 -5.65 -4.53 -14.79
C ASN A 169 -4.58 -5.32 -15.56
N LEU A 170 -3.70 -4.63 -16.29
CA LEU A 170 -2.62 -5.26 -17.04
C LEU A 170 -1.54 -5.84 -16.12
N MET A 171 -1.37 -5.28 -14.92
CA MET A 171 -0.41 -5.72 -13.91
C MET A 171 -0.88 -6.94 -13.12
N LEU A 172 -2.18 -7.30 -13.17
CA LEU A 172 -2.71 -8.51 -12.52
C LEU A 172 -1.92 -9.74 -12.95
N GLY A 173 -1.35 -10.44 -11.96
CA GLY A 173 -0.57 -11.65 -12.19
C GLY A 173 0.87 -11.42 -12.67
N GLY A 174 1.30 -10.18 -12.94
CA GLY A 174 2.70 -9.84 -13.22
C GLY A 174 2.94 -8.87 -14.37
N ILE A 175 4.13 -8.28 -14.39
CA ILE A 175 4.61 -7.40 -15.45
C ILE A 175 5.71 -8.12 -16.23
N ASN A 176 5.53 -8.26 -17.54
CA ASN A 176 6.47 -8.95 -18.41
C ASN A 176 6.59 -8.28 -19.79
N SER A 177 7.38 -8.90 -20.66
CA SER A 177 7.67 -8.37 -22.00
C SER A 177 6.43 -8.17 -22.90
N SER A 178 5.30 -8.80 -22.59
CA SER A 178 4.07 -8.66 -23.39
C SER A 178 3.21 -7.46 -22.98
N ASN A 179 3.22 -7.04 -21.71
CA ASN A 179 2.36 -5.98 -21.18
C ASN A 179 3.13 -4.72 -20.73
N VAL A 180 4.43 -4.81 -20.43
CA VAL A 180 5.23 -3.72 -19.85
C VAL A 180 5.18 -2.42 -20.65
N ALA A 181 5.11 -2.51 -21.98
CA ALA A 181 5.05 -1.31 -22.83
C ALA A 181 3.72 -0.55 -22.70
N ALA A 182 2.60 -1.27 -22.55
CA ALA A 182 1.28 -0.69 -22.34
C ALA A 182 1.22 -0.06 -20.94
N ILE A 183 1.58 -0.83 -19.90
CA ILE A 183 1.60 -0.36 -18.50
C ILE A 183 2.43 0.92 -18.36
N LYS A 184 3.63 0.98 -18.95
CA LYS A 184 4.45 2.21 -18.92
C LYS A 184 3.77 3.40 -19.60
N ALA A 185 3.08 3.16 -20.71
CA ALA A 185 2.37 4.22 -21.42
C ALA A 185 1.19 4.74 -20.57
N ASP A 186 0.46 3.84 -19.92
CA ASP A 186 -0.68 4.17 -19.07
C ASP A 186 -0.24 4.93 -17.82
N ILE A 187 0.76 4.44 -17.08
CA ILE A 187 1.32 5.15 -15.90
C ILE A 187 1.86 6.53 -16.27
N ALA A 188 2.56 6.66 -17.40
CA ALA A 188 3.04 7.96 -17.88
C ALA A 188 1.90 8.91 -18.30
N ALA A 189 0.87 8.38 -18.96
CA ALA A 189 -0.29 9.16 -19.38
C ALA A 189 -1.12 9.61 -18.16
N ALA A 190 -1.35 8.73 -17.17
CA ALA A 190 -2.02 9.07 -15.93
C ALA A 190 -1.27 10.16 -15.16
N GLY A 191 0.05 10.01 -14.99
CA GLY A 191 0.87 10.97 -14.26
C GLY A 191 1.00 12.33 -14.97
N SER A 192 1.07 12.34 -16.29
CA SER A 192 1.09 13.60 -17.07
C SER A 192 -0.29 14.27 -17.12
N GLY A 193 -1.36 13.49 -17.27
CA GLY A 193 -2.74 13.95 -17.22
C GLY A 193 -3.08 14.60 -15.89
N LEU A 194 -2.73 13.97 -14.76
CA LEU A 194 -2.97 14.52 -13.43
C LEU A 194 -2.20 15.83 -13.21
N LYS A 195 -0.91 15.89 -13.58
CA LYS A 195 -0.13 17.14 -13.54
C LYS A 195 -0.79 18.25 -14.35
N HIS A 196 -1.29 17.94 -15.55
CA HIS A 196 -1.96 18.91 -16.40
C HIS A 196 -3.26 19.40 -15.77
N LEU A 197 -4.08 18.47 -15.27
CA LEU A 197 -5.35 18.77 -14.61
C LEU A 197 -5.15 19.67 -13.39
N MET A 198 -4.19 19.35 -12.53
CA MET A 198 -3.83 20.17 -11.36
C MET A 198 -3.39 21.59 -11.74
N ALA A 199 -2.66 21.74 -12.85
CA ALA A 199 -2.21 23.04 -13.33
C ALA A 199 -3.35 23.87 -13.97
N ALA A 200 -4.29 23.20 -14.64
CA ALA A 200 -5.43 23.85 -15.30
C ALA A 200 -6.56 24.22 -14.31
N HIS A 201 -6.71 23.46 -13.22
CA HIS A 201 -7.78 23.60 -12.23
C HIS A 201 -7.24 23.81 -10.80
N PRO A 202 -6.38 24.82 -10.55
CA PRO A 202 -5.72 24.97 -9.25
C PRO A 202 -6.69 25.17 -8.07
N ASP A 203 -7.91 25.63 -8.33
CA ASP A 203 -8.96 25.80 -7.32
C ASP A 203 -9.53 24.47 -6.82
N GLU A 204 -9.48 23.41 -7.64
CA GLU A 204 -9.92 22.04 -7.28
C GLU A 204 -8.84 21.27 -6.48
N PHE A 205 -7.58 21.70 -6.58
CA PHE A 205 -6.41 21.06 -5.95
C PHE A 205 -5.75 21.98 -4.90
N GLY A 206 -6.56 22.68 -4.12
CA GLY A 206 -6.11 23.46 -2.97
C GLY A 206 -5.94 22.61 -1.71
N GLY A 207 -5.17 23.13 -0.73
CA GLY A 207 -5.06 22.52 0.60
C GLY A 207 -4.62 21.06 0.57
N LEU A 208 -5.27 20.22 1.38
CA LEU A 208 -4.95 18.81 1.55
C LEU A 208 -5.16 17.98 0.27
N THR A 209 -6.27 18.20 -0.46
CA THR A 209 -6.53 17.56 -1.77
C THR A 209 -5.42 17.82 -2.77
N GLY A 210 -4.83 19.02 -2.76
CA GLY A 210 -3.66 19.34 -3.59
C GLY A 210 -2.39 18.58 -3.19
N ILE A 211 -2.21 18.28 -1.90
CA ILE A 211 -1.08 17.50 -1.40
C ILE A 211 -1.24 16.04 -1.84
N HIS A 212 -2.42 15.44 -1.64
CA HIS A 212 -2.72 14.08 -2.09
C HIS A 212 -2.55 13.90 -3.59
N ALA A 213 -3.03 14.85 -4.40
CA ALA A 213 -2.82 14.79 -5.85
C ALA A 213 -1.33 14.89 -6.24
N ASP A 214 -0.53 15.68 -5.52
CA ASP A 214 0.93 15.71 -5.73
C ASP A 214 1.59 14.39 -5.30
N THR A 215 1.11 13.76 -4.21
CA THR A 215 1.54 12.42 -3.79
C THR A 215 1.27 11.38 -4.86
N VAL A 216 0.04 11.31 -5.40
CA VAL A 216 -0.32 10.39 -6.50
C VAL A 216 0.59 10.61 -7.72
N VAL A 217 0.82 11.87 -8.09
CA VAL A 217 1.75 12.21 -9.19
C VAL A 217 3.16 11.65 -8.96
N ARG A 218 3.65 11.72 -7.72
CA ARG A 218 4.99 11.26 -7.35
C ARG A 218 5.08 9.75 -7.29
N GLN A 219 4.05 9.09 -6.78
CA GLN A 219 3.94 7.64 -6.73
C GLN A 219 3.75 7.03 -8.12
N LEU A 220 3.06 7.69 -9.05
CA LEU A 220 3.07 7.28 -10.47
C LEU A 220 4.48 7.36 -11.09
N ALA A 221 5.28 8.35 -10.68
CA ALA A 221 6.68 8.43 -11.10
C ALA A 221 7.57 7.40 -10.40
N LEU A 222 7.21 6.96 -9.19
CA LEU A 222 7.85 5.88 -8.47
C LEU A 222 7.53 4.52 -9.12
N GLU A 223 6.27 4.30 -9.48
CA GLU A 223 5.80 3.10 -10.18
C GLU A 223 6.57 2.88 -11.48
N ALA A 224 6.78 3.93 -12.26
CA ALA A 224 7.59 3.87 -13.46
C ALA A 224 9.01 3.33 -13.19
N LYS A 225 9.61 3.65 -12.02
CA LYS A 225 10.92 3.10 -11.63
C LYS A 225 10.83 1.64 -11.26
N PHE A 226 9.79 1.19 -10.55
CA PHE A 226 9.61 -0.22 -10.21
C PHE A 226 9.37 -1.06 -11.48
N ILE A 227 8.60 -0.56 -12.42
CA ILE A 227 8.38 -1.19 -13.72
C ILE A 227 9.70 -1.29 -14.51
N ASP A 228 10.59 -0.29 -14.43
CA ASP A 228 11.93 -0.35 -15.03
C ASP A 228 12.85 -1.41 -14.39
N GLN A 229 12.53 -1.88 -13.18
CA GLN A 229 13.29 -2.88 -12.45
C GLN A 229 12.78 -4.31 -12.67
N VAL A 230 11.70 -4.51 -13.43
CA VAL A 230 11.19 -5.82 -13.84
C VAL A 230 12.32 -6.69 -14.39
N GLY A 231 12.41 -7.92 -13.90
CA GLY A 231 13.43 -8.90 -14.26
C GLY A 231 14.80 -8.67 -13.63
N THR A 232 15.00 -7.60 -12.86
CA THR A 232 16.31 -7.22 -12.30
C THR A 232 16.31 -7.03 -10.78
N ASN A 233 15.23 -6.53 -10.19
CA ASN A 233 15.08 -6.38 -8.75
C ASN A 233 14.00 -7.34 -8.23
N PRO A 234 14.34 -8.33 -7.37
CA PRO A 234 13.34 -9.24 -6.80
C PRO A 234 12.31 -8.54 -5.90
N ASN A 235 12.61 -7.34 -5.38
CA ASN A 235 11.70 -6.61 -4.50
C ASN A 235 10.77 -5.65 -5.26
N ALA A 236 10.96 -5.44 -6.57
CA ALA A 236 10.16 -4.48 -7.33
C ALA A 236 8.68 -4.86 -7.40
N GLY A 237 8.35 -6.15 -7.42
CA GLY A 237 6.95 -6.60 -7.38
C GLY A 237 6.27 -6.26 -6.06
N ARG A 238 7.00 -6.35 -4.94
CA ARG A 238 6.51 -5.93 -3.62
C ARG A 238 6.29 -4.42 -3.56
N ALA A 239 7.23 -3.64 -4.08
CA ALA A 239 7.15 -2.19 -4.08
C ALA A 239 6.03 -1.68 -5.00
N SER A 240 5.86 -2.30 -6.16
CA SER A 240 4.77 -2.02 -7.10
C SER A 240 3.40 -2.33 -6.50
N ASN A 241 3.24 -3.48 -5.82
CA ASN A 241 1.99 -3.83 -5.14
C ASN A 241 1.56 -2.76 -4.12
N ASP A 242 2.45 -2.36 -3.19
CA ASP A 242 2.10 -1.32 -2.21
C ASP A 242 1.86 0.04 -2.86
N ASN A 243 2.68 0.43 -3.83
CA ASN A 243 2.57 1.75 -4.45
C ASN A 243 1.30 1.90 -5.29
N MET A 244 0.83 0.85 -5.98
CA MET A 244 -0.46 0.88 -6.69
C MET A 244 -1.64 0.99 -5.72
N LEU A 245 -1.57 0.27 -4.61
CA LEU A 245 -2.57 0.30 -3.54
C LEU A 245 -2.65 1.65 -2.87
N ASP A 246 -1.51 2.23 -2.58
CA ASP A 246 -1.39 3.53 -1.96
C ASP A 246 -2.01 4.62 -2.85
N ILE A 247 -1.73 4.60 -4.16
CA ILE A 247 -2.37 5.53 -5.12
C ILE A 247 -3.90 5.43 -5.06
N ILE A 248 -4.45 4.21 -5.03
CA ILE A 248 -5.90 3.98 -4.93
C ILE A 248 -6.43 4.53 -3.61
N ASP A 249 -5.80 4.17 -2.50
CA ASP A 249 -6.23 4.55 -1.15
C ASP A 249 -6.19 6.07 -0.95
N ILE A 250 -5.17 6.76 -1.49
CA ILE A 250 -5.10 8.23 -1.47
C ILE A 250 -6.28 8.85 -2.23
N VAL A 251 -6.58 8.36 -3.44
CA VAL A 251 -7.68 8.90 -4.24
C VAL A 251 -9.04 8.61 -3.60
N GLN A 252 -9.26 7.40 -3.10
CA GLN A 252 -10.54 6.99 -2.50
C GLN A 252 -10.73 7.57 -1.09
N GLY A 253 -9.64 7.79 -0.34
CA GLY A 253 -9.66 8.39 0.99
C GLY A 253 -9.91 9.89 0.99
N ASP A 254 -9.49 10.60 -0.06
CA ASP A 254 -9.75 12.03 -0.20
C ASP A 254 -11.13 12.25 -0.81
N THR A 255 -12.05 12.82 -0.04
CA THR A 255 -13.43 13.05 -0.48
C THR A 255 -13.53 13.83 -1.80
N ASN A 256 -12.65 14.79 -2.04
CA ASN A 256 -12.68 15.57 -3.28
C ASN A 256 -12.09 14.76 -4.45
N LEU A 257 -10.96 14.07 -4.25
CA LEU A 257 -10.39 13.19 -5.27
C LEU A 257 -11.36 12.04 -5.62
N ALA A 258 -11.95 11.38 -4.63
CA ALA A 258 -12.93 10.33 -4.83
C ALA A 258 -14.15 10.84 -5.64
N ASN A 259 -14.66 12.02 -5.32
CA ASN A 259 -15.74 12.65 -6.09
C ASN A 259 -15.30 13.00 -7.52
N MET A 260 -14.07 13.46 -7.72
CA MET A 260 -13.51 13.76 -9.05
C MET A 260 -13.23 12.51 -9.88
N ALA A 261 -12.85 11.41 -9.24
CA ALA A 261 -12.61 10.11 -9.85
C ALA A 261 -13.90 9.38 -10.26
N ASN A 262 -15.06 9.85 -9.79
CA ASN A 262 -16.39 9.28 -10.05
C ASN A 262 -17.31 10.28 -10.80
N GLN A 263 -16.83 10.86 -11.90
CA GLN A 263 -17.57 11.85 -12.69
C GLN A 263 -17.91 11.37 -14.10
N GLY A 264 -18.98 11.94 -14.68
CA GLY A 264 -19.32 11.69 -16.09
C GLY A 264 -19.71 10.24 -16.42
N GLY A 265 -20.09 9.44 -15.41
CA GLY A 265 -20.38 8.02 -15.58
C GLY A 265 -19.15 7.13 -15.72
N VAL A 266 -17.94 7.67 -15.48
CA VAL A 266 -16.68 6.95 -15.41
C VAL A 266 -16.28 6.86 -13.94
N ALA A 267 -15.84 5.67 -13.53
CA ALA A 267 -15.13 5.46 -12.27
C ALA A 267 -13.68 5.13 -12.63
N GLY A 268 -12.74 5.89 -12.07
CA GLY A 268 -11.31 5.66 -12.21
C GLY A 268 -10.65 5.51 -10.84
N PHE A 269 -9.40 5.03 -10.81
CA PHE A 269 -8.73 4.62 -9.57
C PHE A 269 -9.59 3.63 -8.78
N THR A 270 -10.17 2.68 -9.52
CA THR A 270 -11.08 1.67 -8.98
C THR A 270 -10.34 0.80 -7.98
N ALA A 271 -10.95 0.53 -6.84
CA ALA A 271 -10.33 -0.31 -5.82
C ALA A 271 -10.29 -1.79 -6.25
N PHE A 272 -9.21 -2.47 -5.84
CA PHE A 272 -9.20 -3.93 -5.78
C PHE A 272 -10.06 -4.45 -4.62
N PRO A 273 -10.45 -5.73 -4.63
CA PRO A 273 -11.15 -6.32 -3.50
C PRO A 273 -10.32 -6.26 -2.21
N ASP A 274 -11.00 -6.10 -1.07
CA ASP A 274 -10.34 -6.07 0.24
C ASP A 274 -9.72 -7.43 0.62
N LYS A 275 -8.68 -7.38 1.46
CA LYS A 275 -8.16 -8.58 2.12
C LYS A 275 -9.21 -9.23 3.02
N LEU A 276 -9.15 -10.55 3.11
CA LEU A 276 -9.97 -11.32 4.04
C LEU A 276 -9.53 -11.10 5.49
N ASN A 277 -8.23 -10.91 5.71
CA ASN A 277 -7.65 -10.68 7.03
C ASN A 277 -6.74 -9.44 7.01
N PRO A 278 -6.68 -8.67 8.11
CA PRO A 278 -5.73 -7.57 8.22
C PRO A 278 -4.29 -8.06 8.01
N THR A 279 -3.50 -7.29 7.27
CA THR A 279 -2.06 -7.52 7.16
C THR A 279 -1.43 -7.49 8.55
N PRO A 280 -0.60 -8.48 8.94
CA PRO A 280 0.18 -8.40 10.16
C PRO A 280 1.04 -7.12 10.17
N LYS A 281 1.25 -6.50 11.32
CA LYS A 281 2.15 -5.35 11.39
C LYS A 281 3.61 -5.76 11.18
N TYR A 282 4.39 -4.89 10.57
CA TYR A 282 5.81 -5.10 10.33
C TYR A 282 6.61 -4.98 11.64
N LEU A 283 7.37 -6.01 11.99
CA LEU A 283 8.26 -6.03 13.14
C LEU A 283 9.60 -5.38 12.81
N ASP A 284 9.89 -4.28 13.49
CA ASP A 284 11.12 -3.52 13.34
C ASP A 284 12.32 -4.22 13.98
N ASN A 285 13.51 -3.98 13.43
CA ASN A 285 14.76 -4.13 14.17
C ASN A 285 15.06 -2.87 15.02
N ASP A 286 16.15 -2.90 15.81
CA ASP A 286 16.50 -1.78 16.70
C ASP A 286 16.74 -0.46 15.94
N ALA A 287 17.38 -0.51 14.77
CA ALA A 287 17.66 0.68 13.96
C ALA A 287 16.38 1.27 13.36
N GLN A 288 15.49 0.41 12.85
CA GLN A 288 14.17 0.77 12.34
C GLN A 288 13.30 1.34 13.46
N THR A 289 13.39 0.77 14.67
CA THR A 289 12.67 1.28 15.84
C THR A 289 13.08 2.70 16.21
N ALA A 290 14.39 2.94 16.28
CA ALA A 290 14.91 4.28 16.54
C ALA A 290 14.55 5.27 15.42
N PHE A 291 14.57 4.80 14.17
CA PHE A 291 14.19 5.59 13.01
C PHE A 291 12.71 6.00 13.06
N TRP A 292 11.78 5.05 13.17
CA TRP A 292 10.35 5.36 13.18
C TRP A 292 9.95 6.24 14.36
N ALA A 293 10.51 5.99 15.54
CA ALA A 293 10.28 6.87 16.69
C ALA A 293 10.76 8.31 16.43
N SER A 294 11.88 8.47 15.72
CA SER A 294 12.42 9.77 15.32
C SER A 294 11.64 10.42 14.18
N PHE A 295 11.16 9.61 13.23
CA PHE A 295 10.32 10.04 12.12
C PHE A 295 9.02 10.65 12.63
N ILE A 296 8.29 9.90 13.47
CA ILE A 296 7.03 10.35 14.08
C ILE A 296 7.23 11.64 14.88
N ALA A 297 8.25 11.65 15.75
CA ALA A 297 8.56 12.83 16.57
C ALA A 297 8.91 14.06 15.71
N GLN A 298 9.69 13.88 14.64
CA GLN A 298 10.07 14.97 13.74
C GLN A 298 8.89 15.46 12.90
N SER A 299 8.04 14.57 12.38
CA SER A 299 6.83 14.97 11.65
C SER A 299 5.95 15.89 12.50
N ASN A 300 5.67 15.48 13.74
CA ASN A 300 4.84 16.26 14.67
C ASN A 300 5.49 17.59 15.08
N SER A 301 6.77 17.55 15.47
CA SER A 301 7.47 18.75 15.97
C SER A 301 7.76 19.78 14.88
N LEU A 302 8.11 19.35 13.66
CA LEU A 302 8.33 20.25 12.52
C LEU A 302 7.02 20.85 12.02
N GLY A 303 5.94 20.06 11.96
CA GLY A 303 4.60 20.56 11.62
C GLY A 303 4.15 21.65 12.59
N SER A 304 4.25 21.40 13.89
CA SER A 304 3.92 22.38 14.93
C SER A 304 4.78 23.64 14.84
N ALA A 305 6.09 23.49 14.62
CA ALA A 305 7.00 24.62 14.43
C ALA A 305 6.62 25.47 13.21
N ALA A 306 6.19 24.84 12.11
CA ALA A 306 5.77 25.54 10.90
C ALA A 306 4.52 26.38 11.11
N GLN A 307 3.51 25.81 11.77
CA GLN A 307 2.28 26.52 12.13
C GLN A 307 2.56 27.73 13.02
N ALA A 308 3.56 27.65 13.91
CA ALA A 308 3.92 28.74 14.81
C ALA A 308 4.61 29.93 14.09
N VAL A 309 5.34 29.67 13.00
CA VAL A 309 6.16 30.70 12.33
C VAL A 309 5.55 31.23 11.02
N VAL A 310 4.62 30.52 10.40
CA VAL A 310 3.99 30.96 9.15
C VAL A 310 3.28 32.30 9.34
N GLY A 311 3.47 33.24 8.41
CA GLY A 311 2.87 34.58 8.49
C GLY A 311 3.50 35.54 9.50
N SER A 312 4.47 35.09 10.32
CA SER A 312 5.15 35.94 11.33
C SER A 312 6.00 37.08 10.73
N GLY A 313 6.40 36.95 9.47
CA GLY A 313 7.38 37.84 8.84
C GLY A 313 8.84 37.59 9.25
N ASP A 314 9.10 36.66 10.18
CA ASP A 314 10.45 36.28 10.60
C ASP A 314 11.12 35.37 9.55
N LYS A 315 11.78 36.03 8.58
CA LYS A 315 12.49 35.34 7.50
C LYS A 315 13.62 34.45 7.99
N ALA A 316 14.24 34.74 9.15
CA ALA A 316 15.34 33.95 9.67
C ALA A 316 14.83 32.64 10.28
N ALA A 317 13.75 32.71 11.07
CA ALA A 317 13.07 31.53 11.61
C ALA A 317 12.51 30.64 10.49
N ILE A 318 11.80 31.23 9.52
CA ILE A 318 11.25 30.50 8.36
C ILE A 318 12.36 29.79 7.58
N ASN A 319 13.47 30.47 7.27
CA ASN A 319 14.57 29.86 6.52
C ASN A 319 15.27 28.74 7.30
N THR A 320 15.41 28.89 8.62
CA THR A 320 15.94 27.83 9.49
C THR A 320 15.05 26.59 9.42
N LEU A 321 13.74 26.76 9.56
CA LEU A 321 12.79 25.66 9.52
C LEU A 321 12.74 24.97 8.15
N ILE A 322 12.79 25.72 7.04
CA ILE A 322 12.92 25.15 5.69
C ILE A 322 14.18 24.30 5.57
N GLY A 323 15.29 24.71 6.22
CA GLY A 323 16.50 23.90 6.30
C GLY A 323 16.29 22.59 7.06
N GLN A 324 15.58 22.63 8.19
CA GLN A 324 15.26 21.44 8.98
C GLN A 324 14.35 20.46 8.23
N LEU A 325 13.31 20.94 7.55
CA LEU A 325 12.41 20.12 6.73
C LEU A 325 13.15 19.38 5.60
N ARG A 326 14.08 20.06 4.91
CA ARG A 326 14.91 19.42 3.88
C ARG A 326 15.88 18.39 4.44
N THR A 327 16.43 18.66 5.62
CA THR A 327 17.29 17.70 6.32
C THR A 327 16.48 16.48 6.75
N PHE A 328 15.25 16.68 7.24
CA PHE A 328 14.34 15.59 7.61
C PHE A 328 14.04 14.69 6.41
N GLU A 329 13.51 15.24 5.31
CA GLU A 329 13.27 14.49 4.06
C GLU A 329 14.52 13.72 3.60
N LYS A 330 15.67 14.39 3.57
CA LYS A 330 16.92 13.78 3.14
C LYS A 330 17.36 12.63 4.05
N ASN A 331 17.25 12.80 5.37
CA ASN A 331 17.68 11.79 6.33
C ASN A 331 16.75 10.57 6.28
N SER A 332 15.45 10.79 6.10
CA SER A 332 14.46 9.73 5.89
C SER A 332 14.78 8.89 4.66
N ALA A 333 14.95 9.54 3.50
CA ALA A 333 15.31 8.84 2.26
C ALA A 333 16.67 8.12 2.34
N ASN A 334 17.65 8.72 3.02
CA ASN A 334 18.96 8.10 3.21
C ASN A 334 18.88 6.86 4.12
N PHE A 335 18.03 6.90 5.17
CA PHE A 335 17.84 5.75 6.04
C PHE A 335 17.21 4.60 5.27
N ASP A 336 16.15 4.88 4.53
CA ASP A 336 15.43 3.93 3.68
C ASP A 336 16.36 3.21 2.70
N GLN A 337 17.08 3.98 1.88
CA GLN A 337 18.10 3.46 0.97
C GLN A 337 19.21 2.66 1.68
N SER A 338 19.56 3.01 2.93
CA SER A 338 20.58 2.29 3.70
C SER A 338 20.09 0.95 4.24
N GLN A 339 18.78 0.79 4.47
CA GLN A 339 18.18 -0.49 4.82
C GLN A 339 18.14 -1.40 3.60
N GLY A 340 17.74 -0.84 2.45
CA GLY A 340 17.62 -1.57 1.19
C GLY A 340 16.63 -2.73 1.27
N GLY A 341 16.70 -3.61 0.27
CA GLY A 341 16.03 -4.90 0.32
C GLY A 341 14.51 -4.78 0.43
N ILE A 342 13.91 -5.60 1.31
CA ILE A 342 12.45 -5.62 1.52
C ILE A 342 11.96 -4.38 2.28
N PHE A 343 12.81 -3.77 3.11
CA PHE A 343 12.43 -2.55 3.83
C PHE A 343 12.29 -1.38 2.84
N GLU A 344 13.29 -1.13 2.01
CA GLU A 344 13.23 -0.09 0.97
C GLU A 344 12.04 -0.32 0.03
N ALA A 345 11.84 -1.56 -0.41
CA ALA A 345 10.69 -1.89 -1.24
C ALA A 345 9.33 -1.64 -0.58
N ARG A 346 9.25 -1.74 0.75
CA ARG A 346 8.03 -1.45 1.49
C ARG A 346 7.82 0.05 1.69
N PHE A 347 8.89 0.82 1.90
CA PHE A 347 8.78 2.21 2.38
C PHE A 347 9.20 3.28 1.37
N ASP A 348 9.55 2.90 0.15
CA ASP A 348 9.90 3.84 -0.92
C ASP A 348 8.73 4.81 -1.21
N ASN A 349 7.48 4.37 -1.17
CA ASN A 349 6.31 5.23 -1.40
C ASN A 349 6.12 6.31 -0.30
N GLU A 350 6.64 6.10 0.91
CA GLU A 350 6.64 7.10 2.00
C GLU A 350 7.94 7.89 2.08
N LEU A 351 9.09 7.27 1.81
CA LEU A 351 10.41 7.81 2.13
C LEU A 351 11.29 8.15 0.91
N ALA A 352 11.03 7.58 -0.27
CA ALA A 352 11.87 7.79 -1.45
C ALA A 352 11.95 9.26 -1.84
N LYS A 353 13.18 9.77 -1.89
CA LYS A 353 13.44 11.19 -2.11
C LYS A 353 12.76 11.71 -3.37
N GLY A 354 11.90 12.72 -3.20
CA GLY A 354 11.22 13.42 -4.28
C GLY A 354 10.09 12.65 -4.97
N SER A 355 9.90 11.37 -4.66
CA SER A 355 8.87 10.50 -5.25
C SER A 355 7.86 9.96 -4.22
N SER A 356 7.97 10.37 -2.95
CA SER A 356 7.18 9.83 -1.86
C SER A 356 6.16 10.80 -1.27
N THR A 357 5.30 10.27 -0.39
CA THR A 357 4.33 11.02 0.44
C THR A 357 5.03 12.10 1.28
N LEU A 358 6.11 11.76 2.00
CA LEU A 358 6.89 12.75 2.74
C LEU A 358 7.45 13.86 1.82
N GLY A 359 7.85 13.50 0.60
CA GLY A 359 8.33 14.46 -0.39
C GLY A 359 7.25 15.47 -0.84
N ALA A 360 5.99 15.06 -0.91
CA ALA A 360 4.86 15.94 -1.21
C ALA A 360 4.55 16.87 -0.03
N GLU A 361 4.46 16.31 1.17
CA GLU A 361 4.24 17.03 2.43
C GLU A 361 5.27 18.14 2.66
N VAL A 362 6.57 17.78 2.59
CA VAL A 362 7.67 18.73 2.80
C VAL A 362 7.66 19.82 1.73
N ALA A 363 7.33 19.49 0.48
CA ALA A 363 7.21 20.48 -0.59
C ALA A 363 6.05 21.45 -0.33
N ALA A 364 4.89 20.96 0.10
CA ALA A 364 3.73 21.76 0.46
C ALA A 364 4.01 22.66 1.66
N MET A 365 4.65 22.12 2.70
CA MET A 365 5.09 22.85 3.89
C MET A 365 6.03 24.01 3.53
N ILE A 366 7.06 23.74 2.72
CA ILE A 366 8.01 24.75 2.25
C ILE A 366 7.31 25.82 1.39
N LYS A 367 6.37 25.41 0.53
CA LYS A 367 5.57 26.35 -0.29
C LYS A 367 4.71 27.25 0.60
N GLY A 368 4.03 26.68 1.60
CA GLY A 368 3.22 27.42 2.56
C GLY A 368 4.05 28.44 3.34
N LEU A 369 5.19 28.02 3.90
CA LEU A 369 6.12 28.89 4.62
C LEU A 369 6.65 30.06 3.77
N LYS A 370 7.04 29.79 2.52
CA LYS A 370 7.56 30.83 1.60
C LYS A 370 6.51 31.83 1.17
N THR A 371 5.26 31.39 1.04
CA THR A 371 4.14 32.24 0.58
C THR A 371 3.39 32.89 1.73
N GLY A 372 3.64 32.48 2.98
CA GLY A 372 2.86 32.89 4.14
C GLY A 372 1.46 32.27 4.18
N ASN A 373 1.22 31.20 3.42
CA ASN A 373 -0.07 30.53 3.37
C ASN A 373 -0.22 29.57 4.57
N ALA A 374 -0.86 30.07 5.63
CA ALA A 374 -1.08 29.31 6.87
C ALA A 374 -1.97 28.08 6.68
N ALA A 375 -2.96 28.14 5.78
CA ALA A 375 -3.85 26.99 5.52
C ALA A 375 -3.10 25.85 4.84
N LEU A 376 -2.18 26.15 3.91
CA LEU A 376 -1.33 25.13 3.29
C LEU A 376 -0.32 24.54 4.28
N VAL A 377 0.23 25.36 5.19
CA VAL A 377 1.08 24.88 6.28
C VAL A 377 0.31 23.96 7.22
N ALA A 378 -0.93 24.30 7.58
CA ALA A 378 -1.77 23.45 8.41
C ALA A 378 -2.07 22.12 7.73
N ALA A 379 -2.53 22.13 6.48
CA ALA A 379 -2.79 20.91 5.72
C ALA A 379 -1.54 20.02 5.59
N ALA A 380 -0.37 20.60 5.33
CA ALA A 380 0.88 19.84 5.28
C ALA A 380 1.30 19.29 6.65
N ALA A 381 1.05 20.02 7.74
CA ALA A 381 1.34 19.52 9.09
C ALA A 381 0.43 18.36 9.47
N ASP A 382 -0.86 18.46 9.15
CA ASP A 382 -1.86 17.41 9.38
C ASP A 382 -1.49 16.15 8.59
N GLU A 383 -1.04 16.32 7.34
CA GLU A 383 -0.63 15.19 6.50
C GLU A 383 0.69 14.54 6.97
N MET A 384 1.69 15.34 7.35
CA MET A 384 2.92 14.81 7.97
C MET A 384 2.63 13.99 9.22
N HIS A 385 1.64 14.42 10.02
CA HIS A 385 1.18 13.67 11.18
C HIS A 385 0.42 12.40 10.78
N ALA A 386 -0.49 12.48 9.81
CA ALA A 386 -1.26 11.34 9.32
C ALA A 386 -0.35 10.24 8.75
N ASN A 387 0.59 10.59 7.86
CA ASN A 387 1.58 9.66 7.33
C ASN A 387 2.44 9.02 8.43
N ALA A 388 2.90 9.82 9.41
CA ALA A 388 3.62 9.28 10.57
C ALA A 388 2.76 8.34 11.43
N ALA A 389 1.47 8.66 11.59
CA ALA A 389 0.54 7.83 12.34
C ALA A 389 0.23 6.52 11.60
N ASP A 390 0.14 6.57 10.28
CA ASP A 390 -0.08 5.41 9.44
C ASP A 390 1.12 4.46 9.49
N VAL A 391 2.34 4.94 9.24
CA VAL A 391 3.53 4.09 9.34
C VAL A 391 3.71 3.53 10.77
N GLY A 392 3.54 4.39 11.79
CA GLY A 392 3.60 3.94 13.19
C GLY A 392 2.49 2.95 13.55
N GLY A 393 1.34 3.05 12.90
CA GLY A 393 0.20 2.14 13.04
C GLY A 393 0.46 0.78 12.40
N ASN A 394 1.25 0.73 11.33
CA ASN A 394 1.55 -0.48 10.57
C ASN A 394 2.85 -1.18 10.97
N ASN A 395 3.57 -0.60 11.94
CA ASN A 395 4.80 -1.16 12.50
C ASN A 395 4.66 -1.50 14.00
N ILE A 396 5.50 -2.42 14.45
CA ILE A 396 5.71 -2.77 15.85
C ILE A 396 7.20 -2.64 16.14
N ALA A 397 7.54 -1.95 17.22
CA ALA A 397 8.93 -1.79 17.66
C ALA A 397 9.58 -3.14 17.96
N ALA A 398 10.91 -3.20 17.92
CA ALA A 398 11.70 -4.43 18.11
C ALA A 398 11.41 -5.15 19.46
N ASN A 399 10.91 -4.44 20.46
CA ASN A 399 10.51 -4.98 21.75
C ASN A 399 9.04 -5.45 21.81
N GLY A 400 8.31 -5.42 20.69
CA GLY A 400 6.90 -5.78 20.59
C GLY A 400 5.92 -4.65 20.93
N ALA A 401 6.38 -3.43 21.23
CA ALA A 401 5.51 -2.32 21.60
C ALA A 401 4.95 -1.56 20.38
N THR A 402 3.78 -0.95 20.56
CA THR A 402 3.18 -0.02 19.58
C THR A 402 3.76 1.39 19.72
N TYR A 403 3.91 2.11 18.62
CA TYR A 403 4.28 3.52 18.63
C TYR A 403 3.14 4.42 19.12
N LYS A 404 3.48 5.46 19.89
CA LYS A 404 2.55 6.56 20.21
C LYS A 404 2.68 7.66 19.16
N THR A 405 1.75 7.68 18.22
CA THR A 405 1.81 8.49 16.99
C THR A 405 1.74 9.99 17.24
N ASP A 406 1.21 10.44 18.37
CA ASP A 406 1.14 11.86 18.76
C ASP A 406 2.41 12.38 19.43
N GLY A 407 3.40 11.52 19.69
CA GLY A 407 4.61 11.93 20.40
C GLY A 407 5.42 12.97 19.63
N MET A 408 5.89 14.03 20.30
CA MET A 408 6.74 15.06 19.70
C MET A 408 8.23 14.83 19.97
N THR A 409 8.54 13.83 20.80
CA THR A 409 9.88 13.37 21.12
C THR A 409 9.97 11.85 21.01
N VAL A 410 11.16 11.32 20.74
CA VAL A 410 11.41 9.87 20.67
C VAL A 410 10.95 9.15 21.94
N ALA A 411 11.15 9.76 23.12
CA ALA A 411 10.75 9.17 24.40
C ALA A 411 9.21 9.10 24.55
N GLU A 412 8.49 10.12 24.08
CA GLU A 412 7.02 10.08 24.05
C GLU A 412 6.52 9.01 23.08
N VAL A 413 7.09 8.97 21.87
CA VAL A 413 6.70 8.01 20.82
C VAL A 413 6.93 6.56 21.28
N LEU A 414 8.05 6.29 21.96
CA LEU A 414 8.34 4.96 22.53
C LEU A 414 7.64 4.69 23.86
N GLY A 415 6.91 5.66 24.42
CA GLY A 415 6.27 5.54 25.72
C GLY A 415 7.24 5.41 26.91
N THR A 416 8.50 5.81 26.73
CA THR A 416 9.55 5.78 27.76
C THR A 416 9.75 7.12 28.47
N ALA A 417 8.95 8.14 28.11
CA ALA A 417 8.95 9.43 28.78
C ALA A 417 8.67 9.26 30.29
N VAL A 418 9.66 9.61 31.11
CA VAL A 418 9.47 9.75 32.55
C VAL A 418 8.74 11.07 32.78
N ALA A 419 7.63 11.05 33.54
CA ALA A 419 6.91 12.27 33.88
C ALA A 419 7.86 13.28 34.54
N GLN A 420 8.25 14.32 33.80
CA GLN A 420 9.02 15.41 34.37
C GLN A 420 8.08 16.31 35.17
N SER A 421 8.32 16.39 36.47
CA SER A 421 7.71 17.42 37.30
C SER A 421 8.39 18.77 37.01
N GLY A 422 7.81 19.51 36.06
CA GLY A 422 7.98 20.95 35.92
C GLY A 422 9.20 21.48 35.15
N GLY A 423 8.93 22.28 34.11
CA GLY A 423 9.77 23.42 33.74
C GLY A 423 10.52 23.35 32.40
N GLY A 424 9.99 24.03 31.39
CA GLY A 424 10.76 24.67 30.32
C GLY A 424 10.98 23.86 29.03
N LEU A 425 10.29 24.27 27.96
CA LEU A 425 10.53 23.82 26.59
C LEU A 425 11.96 24.21 26.15
N ALA A 426 12.81 23.22 25.96
CA ALA A 426 14.05 23.36 25.21
C ALA A 426 13.95 22.50 23.94
N ALA A 427 14.16 23.13 22.78
CA ALA A 427 14.21 22.46 21.49
C ALA A 427 15.29 21.37 21.50
N ALA A 428 14.91 20.12 21.23
CA ALA A 428 15.85 19.02 21.11
C ALA A 428 16.66 19.16 19.82
N ALA A 429 17.99 19.05 19.95
CA ALA A 429 18.90 18.96 18.81
C ALA A 429 18.76 17.59 18.12
N PRO A 430 18.97 17.51 16.79
CA PRO A 430 18.90 16.25 16.06
C PRO A 430 19.96 15.26 16.56
N VAL A 431 19.55 14.03 16.85
CA VAL A 431 20.45 12.92 17.14
C VAL A 431 21.07 12.45 15.81
N PRO A 432 22.40 12.41 15.66
CA PRO A 432 23.02 11.86 14.46
C PRO A 432 22.75 10.35 14.38
N ALA A 433 22.53 9.85 13.16
CA ALA A 433 22.37 8.42 12.89
C ALA A 433 23.57 7.63 13.45
N PRO A 434 23.35 6.48 14.12
CA PRO A 434 24.45 5.63 14.55
C PRO A 434 25.22 5.09 13.34
N ALA A 435 26.55 5.03 13.44
CA ALA A 435 27.41 4.46 12.41
C ALA A 435 27.12 2.96 12.23
N ALA A 436 27.12 2.49 10.98
CA ALA A 436 26.91 1.08 10.64
C ALA A 436 27.93 0.16 11.33
N PRO A 437 27.51 -0.98 11.90
CA PRO A 437 28.45 -1.96 12.44
C PRO A 437 29.15 -2.73 11.30
N GLU A 438 30.47 -2.88 11.42
CA GLU A 438 31.26 -3.77 10.57
C GLU A 438 30.82 -5.23 10.76
N SER A 439 30.67 -5.94 9.64
CA SER A 439 30.32 -7.36 9.56
C SER A 439 31.35 -8.25 10.29
N ALA A 440 30.94 -8.88 11.39
CA ALA A 440 31.63 -10.04 11.96
C ALA A 440 30.80 -11.31 11.75
N ALA A 441 31.42 -12.34 11.17
CA ALA A 441 30.83 -13.64 10.86
C ALA A 441 30.37 -14.42 12.12
N PRO A 442 29.33 -15.28 12.03
CA PRO A 442 28.77 -15.96 13.18
C PRO A 442 29.53 -17.25 13.55
N PRO A 443 29.71 -17.58 14.84
CA PRO A 443 30.01 -18.93 15.27
C PRO A 443 28.73 -19.75 15.58
N HIS A 444 28.92 -21.07 15.43
CA HIS A 444 27.93 -22.14 15.36
C HIS A 444 26.96 -22.33 16.55
N ALA A 445 25.80 -22.89 16.21
CA ALA A 445 24.67 -23.28 17.06
C ALA A 445 24.89 -24.51 17.97
N ALA A 446 24.12 -24.62 19.07
CA ALA A 446 23.38 -25.81 19.58
C ALA A 446 22.49 -25.42 20.83
N PRO A 447 21.55 -26.25 21.35
CA PRO A 447 20.11 -25.97 21.21
C PRO A 447 19.24 -26.00 22.51
N ALA A 448 18.02 -25.46 22.35
CA ALA A 448 16.69 -25.81 22.92
C ALA A 448 16.44 -26.00 24.43
N GLY A 449 15.39 -25.32 24.91
CA GLY A 449 14.59 -25.67 26.09
C GLY A 449 13.32 -24.81 26.23
N SER A 450 12.15 -25.41 26.00
CA SER A 450 10.82 -24.99 26.51
C SER A 450 10.56 -25.69 27.87
N PRO A 451 9.53 -25.39 28.71
CA PRO A 451 8.22 -24.78 28.38
C PRO A 451 7.55 -23.86 29.45
N ASP A 452 6.31 -23.45 29.10
CA ASP A 452 5.10 -23.21 29.92
C ASP A 452 4.75 -21.84 30.55
N ASP A 453 3.67 -21.27 29.96
CA ASP A 453 2.30 -21.07 30.49
C ASP A 453 1.96 -19.97 31.53
N GLY A 454 0.79 -19.35 31.34
CA GLY A 454 0.09 -18.51 32.32
C GLY A 454 -0.56 -17.25 31.74
N GLY A 455 -1.85 -17.32 31.39
CA GLY A 455 -2.60 -16.23 30.77
C GLY A 455 -3.34 -15.22 31.69
N THR A 456 -4.15 -14.39 31.01
CA THR A 456 -5.50 -13.89 31.35
C THR A 456 -5.78 -12.36 31.41
N HIS A 457 -6.86 -11.99 30.70
CA HIS A 457 -7.88 -10.93 30.87
C HIS A 457 -7.62 -9.42 30.59
N ALA A 458 -8.17 -8.98 29.43
CA ALA A 458 -9.22 -7.98 29.17
C ALA A 458 -9.29 -6.64 29.95
N MET A 459 -9.48 -5.53 29.20
CA MET A 459 -10.71 -4.70 29.22
C MET A 459 -10.64 -3.64 28.11
N ALA A 460 -11.76 -3.48 27.40
CA ALA A 460 -12.00 -2.49 26.36
C ALA A 460 -12.26 -1.11 26.96
N HIS A 461 -11.71 -0.06 26.33
CA HIS A 461 -12.22 1.29 26.46
C HIS A 461 -12.42 1.88 25.05
N VAL A 462 -13.69 2.11 24.73
CA VAL A 462 -14.16 2.89 23.59
C VAL A 462 -13.99 4.36 23.98
N ASP A 463 -13.28 5.13 23.18
CA ASP A 463 -13.41 6.60 23.22
C ASP A 463 -13.61 7.15 21.82
N MET A 464 -14.68 7.93 21.68
CA MET A 464 -15.16 8.54 20.45
C MET A 464 -14.49 9.91 20.29
N HIS A 465 -13.76 10.15 19.20
CA HIS A 465 -13.39 11.51 18.80
C HIS A 465 -13.52 11.75 17.30
N HIS A 466 -14.49 12.61 16.97
CA HIS A 466 -14.68 13.50 15.81
C HIS A 466 -13.82 13.25 14.56
N GLY A 467 -14.46 12.67 13.54
CA GLY A 467 -13.89 12.41 12.23
C GLY A 467 -13.50 13.67 11.47
N HIS A 468 -12.18 13.88 11.36
CA HIS A 468 -11.57 14.25 10.10
C HIS A 468 -11.04 12.94 9.52
N GLY A 469 -11.29 12.65 8.24
CA GLY A 469 -10.85 11.40 7.62
C GLY A 469 -9.33 11.34 7.65
N HIS A 470 -8.78 10.58 8.59
CA HIS A 470 -7.36 10.26 8.63
C HIS A 470 -7.12 9.18 7.57
N PHE A 471 -6.17 9.45 6.67
CA PHE A 471 -5.70 8.48 5.69
C PHE A 471 -5.00 7.36 6.45
N ALA A 472 -5.53 6.15 6.31
CA ALA A 472 -4.83 4.93 6.68
C ALA A 472 -4.54 4.22 5.37
N HIS A 473 -3.28 4.13 4.98
CA HIS A 473 -2.88 3.34 3.82
C HIS A 473 -3.05 1.87 4.20
N LEU A 474 -3.76 1.09 3.39
CA LEU A 474 -3.86 -0.35 3.61
C LEU A 474 -2.65 -1.03 2.98
N TRP A 475 -1.57 -1.12 3.77
CA TRP A 475 -0.36 -1.85 3.40
C TRP A 475 -0.69 -3.29 3.00
N GLY A 476 -0.21 -3.66 1.81
CA GLY A 476 -0.51 -4.90 1.10
C GLY A 476 0.06 -6.15 1.73
#